data_AF-A0A2T8I050-F1
#
_entry.id   AF-A0A2T8I050-F1
#
_cell.length_a   1.000
_cell.length_b   1.000
_cell.length_c   1.000
_cell.angle_alpha   90.00
_cell.angle_beta   90.00
_cell.angle_gamma   90.00
#
_symmetry.space_group_name_H-M   'P 1'
#
loop_
_entity.id
_entity.type
_entity.pdbx_description
1 polymer ?
#
loop_
_entity_poly.entity_id
_entity_poly.type
_entity_poly.pdbx_seq_one_letter_code
_entity_poly.pdbx_strand_id
1 'polypeptide(L)'
;MDPIMHQAAVPEWVNVPSEEDKAEYRDDNETLQKMGTVVRLPPIVEPRKTRKAVDDKCKCSHPGSEACAGVHVKEAWKRVKYQLGDHAFRNCGFDAMGERVLKLWTPEDKKKLADIEKLVPQNNHEDFMRIALKQFKSERTMDLAKYYYNIFLPKRLASLNRAEATNAINAIPDDEGNDQDDDNDVHRSKEKNKGYRSSSKRSRK
;
A
#
# COMPACT_ATOMS: atom_id res chain seq x y z
N MET A 1 5.87 -11.99 35.81
CA MET A 1 5.04 -10.99 35.11
C MET A 1 4.23 -11.76 34.09
N ASP A 2 2.98 -12.09 34.43
CA ASP A 2 2.15 -12.97 33.59
C ASP A 2 1.66 -12.23 32.33
N PRO A 3 1.81 -12.80 31.12
CA PRO A 3 1.52 -12.11 29.86
C PRO A 3 0.02 -11.93 29.54
N ILE A 4 -0.88 -12.34 30.43
CA ILE A 4 -2.29 -12.61 30.10
C ILE A 4 -3.26 -11.52 30.63
N MET A 5 -2.78 -10.51 31.34
CA MET A 5 -3.67 -9.52 32.00
C MET A 5 -4.30 -8.46 31.10
N HIS A 6 -4.08 -8.48 29.78
CA HIS A 6 -4.58 -7.43 28.87
C HIS A 6 -5.36 -7.97 27.67
N GLN A 7 -5.94 -9.16 27.77
CA GLN A 7 -6.88 -9.63 26.76
C GLN A 7 -8.29 -9.23 27.18
N ALA A 8 -8.90 -8.29 26.45
CA ALA A 8 -10.31 -7.96 26.63
C ALA A 8 -11.15 -9.21 26.35
N ALA A 9 -12.06 -9.57 27.26
CA ALA A 9 -13.06 -10.58 26.99
C ALA A 9 -13.98 -10.03 25.89
N VAL A 10 -13.78 -10.50 24.65
CA VAL A 10 -14.65 -10.15 23.53
C VAL A 10 -15.87 -11.08 23.62
N PRO A 11 -17.07 -10.56 23.95
CA PRO A 11 -18.25 -11.40 24.05
C PRO A 11 -18.63 -11.95 22.67
N GLU A 12 -19.24 -13.13 22.65
CA GLU A 12 -19.81 -13.70 21.44
C GLU A 12 -20.95 -12.81 20.95
N TRP A 13 -20.93 -12.41 19.68
CA TRP A 13 -21.95 -11.52 19.12
C TRP A 13 -23.19 -12.35 18.73
N VAL A 14 -24.04 -12.64 19.71
CA VAL A 14 -25.16 -13.58 19.52
C VAL A 14 -26.46 -12.87 19.10
N ASN A 15 -26.66 -11.60 19.45
CA ASN A 15 -27.92 -10.88 19.22
C ASN A 15 -27.72 -9.55 18.49
N VAL A 16 -28.72 -9.15 17.70
CA VAL A 16 -28.84 -7.77 17.22
C VAL A 16 -29.02 -6.87 18.45
N PRO A 17 -28.30 -5.72 18.55
CA PRO A 17 -28.46 -4.81 19.67
C PRO A 17 -29.93 -4.42 19.88
N SER A 18 -30.37 -4.33 21.13
CA SER A 18 -31.73 -3.90 21.47
C SER A 18 -31.95 -2.44 21.06
N GLU A 19 -33.22 -2.00 20.99
CA GLU A 19 -33.50 -0.58 20.70
C GLU A 19 -33.05 0.32 21.86
N GLU A 20 -33.06 -0.20 23.09
CA GLU A 20 -32.49 0.46 24.27
C GLU A 20 -30.97 0.63 24.15
N ASP A 21 -30.23 -0.42 23.77
CA ASP A 21 -28.79 -0.35 23.55
C ASP A 21 -28.47 0.71 22.48
N LYS A 22 -29.20 0.69 21.35
CA LYS A 22 -29.02 1.67 20.26
C LYS A 22 -29.33 3.10 20.69
N ALA A 23 -30.27 3.30 21.62
CA ALA A 23 -30.63 4.61 22.13
C ALA A 23 -29.52 5.19 23.03
N GLU A 24 -28.89 4.36 23.85
CA GLU A 24 -27.73 4.76 24.69
C GLU A 24 -26.58 5.33 23.83
N TYR A 25 -26.27 4.69 22.70
CA TYR A 25 -25.25 5.18 21.76
C TYR A 25 -25.66 6.48 21.02
N ARG A 26 -26.96 6.80 20.94
CA ARG A 26 -27.46 7.98 20.24
C ARG A 26 -27.57 9.22 21.13
N ASP A 27 -27.78 9.05 22.42
CA ASP A 27 -28.04 10.16 23.35
C ASP A 27 -26.86 10.45 24.29
N ASP A 28 -25.89 9.53 24.44
CA ASP A 28 -24.67 9.80 25.20
C ASP A 28 -23.68 10.68 24.43
N ASN A 29 -23.52 11.92 24.90
CA ASN A 29 -22.61 12.90 24.34
C ASN A 29 -21.13 12.46 24.38
N GLU A 30 -20.71 11.68 25.38
CA GLU A 30 -19.33 11.18 25.45
C GLU A 30 -19.05 10.15 24.35
N THR A 31 -20.01 9.24 24.13
CA THR A 31 -19.94 8.23 23.07
C THR A 31 -20.04 8.83 21.68
N LEU A 32 -20.94 9.81 21.48
CA LEU A 32 -21.06 10.53 20.20
C LEU A 32 -19.76 11.24 19.79
N GLN A 33 -19.02 11.81 20.75
CA GLN A 33 -17.71 12.42 20.46
C GLN A 33 -16.66 11.39 19.99
N LYS A 34 -16.78 10.14 20.43
CA LYS A 34 -15.88 9.04 20.06
C LYS A 34 -16.26 8.34 18.75
N MET A 35 -17.52 8.46 18.31
CA MET A 35 -18.04 7.81 17.09
C MET A 35 -17.51 8.41 15.78
N GLY A 36 -16.91 9.59 15.84
CA GLY A 36 -16.36 10.29 14.68
C GLY A 36 -17.45 10.78 13.71
N THR A 37 -17.02 11.39 12.59
CA THR A 37 -17.94 11.89 11.57
C THR A 37 -18.15 10.84 10.48
N VAL A 38 -19.40 10.42 10.28
CA VAL A 38 -19.75 9.53 9.17
C VAL A 38 -19.69 10.31 7.86
N VAL A 39 -18.73 9.99 7.00
CA VAL A 39 -18.68 10.51 5.63
C VAL A 39 -19.40 9.52 4.72
N ARG A 40 -20.66 9.83 4.38
CA ARG A 40 -21.43 9.01 3.44
C ARG A 40 -20.93 9.26 2.02
N LEU A 41 -20.21 8.27 1.46
CA LEU A 41 -19.83 8.26 0.05
C LEU A 41 -21.10 8.13 -0.81
N PRO A 42 -21.18 8.80 -1.98
CA PRO A 42 -22.25 8.54 -2.94
C PRO A 42 -22.21 7.07 -3.36
N PRO A 43 -23.37 6.46 -3.71
CA PRO A 43 -23.44 5.08 -4.21
C PRO A 43 -22.44 4.92 -5.36
N ILE A 44 -21.47 4.04 -5.16
CA ILE A 44 -20.26 3.98 -5.99
C ILE A 44 -20.66 3.66 -7.45
N VAL A 45 -20.18 4.47 -8.40
CA VAL A 45 -19.91 3.99 -9.77
C VAL A 45 -18.86 2.89 -9.61
N GLU A 46 -19.30 1.64 -9.73
CA GLU A 46 -18.59 0.38 -9.47
C GLU A 46 -17.10 0.52 -9.11
N PRO A 47 -16.67 0.07 -7.91
CA PRO A 47 -15.25 0.00 -7.64
C PRO A 47 -14.62 -0.86 -8.72
N ARG A 48 -13.56 -0.37 -9.38
CA ARG A 48 -12.78 -1.26 -10.26
C ARG A 48 -12.44 -2.47 -9.41
N LYS A 49 -12.89 -3.64 -9.88
CA LYS A 49 -12.72 -4.94 -9.22
C LYS A 49 -11.34 -4.94 -8.56
N THR A 50 -11.29 -5.28 -7.26
CA THR A 50 -10.04 -5.54 -6.54
C THR A 50 -9.09 -6.26 -7.49
N ARG A 51 -7.86 -5.74 -7.65
CA ARG A 51 -6.90 -6.16 -8.68
C ARG A 51 -6.75 -7.67 -8.66
N LYS A 52 -7.57 -8.39 -9.43
CA LYS A 52 -7.33 -9.78 -9.78
C LYS A 52 -6.16 -9.71 -10.75
N ALA A 53 -5.08 -10.40 -10.40
CA ALA A 53 -3.89 -10.52 -11.21
C ALA A 53 -4.19 -11.35 -12.47
N VAL A 54 -4.95 -10.81 -13.41
CA VAL A 54 -5.09 -11.34 -14.76
C VAL A 54 -5.32 -10.14 -15.70
N ASP A 55 -4.23 -9.72 -16.35
CA ASP A 55 -4.19 -8.89 -17.57
C ASP A 55 -4.71 -7.45 -17.63
N ASP A 56 -4.94 -6.77 -16.50
CA ASP A 56 -5.18 -5.32 -16.50
C ASP A 56 -3.86 -4.51 -16.58
N LYS A 57 -3.16 -4.58 -17.73
CA LYS A 57 -2.02 -3.69 -17.98
C LYS A 57 -2.53 -2.25 -18.13
N CYS A 58 -1.99 -1.33 -17.31
CA CYS A 58 -2.29 0.10 -17.42
C CYS A 58 -2.04 0.58 -18.86
N LYS A 59 -2.90 1.47 -19.40
CA LYS A 59 -2.68 2.09 -20.73
C LYS A 59 -1.57 3.16 -20.73
N CYS A 60 -0.79 3.24 -19.66
CA CYS A 60 0.33 4.18 -19.57
C CYS A 60 1.44 3.78 -20.53
N SER A 61 2.25 4.74 -20.97
CA SER A 61 3.37 4.50 -21.90
C SER A 61 4.39 3.49 -21.38
N HIS A 62 4.59 3.44 -20.06
CA HIS A 62 5.50 2.50 -19.40
C HIS A 62 4.80 1.81 -18.22
N PRO A 63 4.03 0.74 -18.46
CA PRO A 63 3.35 0.02 -17.39
C PRO A 63 4.32 -0.55 -16.35
N GLY A 64 3.97 -0.42 -15.07
CA GLY A 64 4.81 -0.89 -13.96
C GLY A 64 5.95 0.05 -13.55
N SER A 65 6.25 1.10 -14.34
CA SER A 65 7.23 2.13 -13.95
C SER A 65 6.73 3.00 -12.79
N GLU A 66 7.66 3.67 -12.10
CA GLU A 66 7.34 4.70 -11.11
C GLU A 66 6.45 5.82 -11.70
N ALA A 67 6.64 6.13 -12.98
CA ALA A 67 5.78 7.06 -13.71
C ALA A 67 4.33 6.53 -13.90
N CYS A 68 4.11 5.25 -14.25
CA CYS A 68 2.74 4.67 -14.27
C CYS A 68 2.14 4.69 -12.85
N ALA A 69 2.92 4.40 -11.81
CA ALA A 69 2.46 4.47 -10.42
C ALA A 69 2.02 5.90 -10.03
N GLY A 70 2.84 6.92 -10.34
CA GLY A 70 2.52 8.32 -10.05
C GLY A 70 1.24 8.81 -10.74
N VAL A 71 1.03 8.40 -12.00
CA VAL A 71 -0.22 8.70 -12.72
C VAL A 71 -1.42 8.10 -12.00
N HIS A 72 -1.38 6.81 -11.66
CA HIS A 72 -2.49 6.14 -10.99
C HIS A 72 -2.77 6.64 -9.58
N VAL A 73 -1.73 6.97 -8.81
CA VAL A 73 -1.90 7.60 -7.50
C VAL A 73 -2.61 8.95 -7.65
N LYS A 74 -2.27 9.74 -8.68
CA LYS A 74 -2.92 11.02 -8.96
C LYS A 74 -4.39 10.84 -9.38
N GLU A 75 -4.70 9.85 -10.22
CA GLU A 75 -6.06 9.52 -10.63
C GLU A 75 -6.92 9.04 -9.46
N ALA A 76 -6.41 8.09 -8.68
CA ALA A 76 -7.08 7.57 -7.49
C ALA A 76 -7.37 8.69 -6.49
N TRP A 77 -6.38 9.56 -6.24
CA TRP A 77 -6.56 10.72 -5.37
C TRP A 77 -7.65 11.68 -5.85
N LYS A 78 -7.68 12.03 -7.15
CA LYS A 78 -8.74 12.87 -7.71
C LYS A 78 -10.11 12.24 -7.54
N ARG A 79 -10.21 10.92 -7.74
CA ARG A 79 -11.45 10.17 -7.56
C ARG A 79 -11.93 10.19 -6.12
N VAL A 80 -11.04 9.90 -5.16
CA VAL A 80 -11.35 9.96 -3.73
C VAL A 80 -11.80 11.37 -3.33
N LYS A 81 -11.11 12.40 -3.83
CA LYS A 81 -11.50 13.80 -3.60
C LYS A 81 -12.89 14.12 -4.15
N TYR A 82 -13.19 13.68 -5.37
CA TYR A 82 -14.50 13.86 -5.98
C TYR A 82 -15.61 13.15 -5.18
N GLN A 83 -15.34 11.93 -4.73
CA GLN A 83 -16.33 11.12 -3.99
C GLN A 83 -16.61 11.64 -2.58
N LEU A 84 -15.58 12.10 -1.86
CA LEU A 84 -15.73 12.61 -0.49
C LEU A 84 -16.17 14.07 -0.45
N GLY A 85 -15.87 14.85 -1.48
CA GLY A 85 -16.01 16.31 -1.46
C GLY A 85 -14.90 16.99 -0.65
N ASP A 86 -14.69 18.29 -0.89
CA ASP A 86 -13.52 19.03 -0.37
C ASP A 86 -13.43 19.03 1.17
N HIS A 87 -14.54 19.17 1.88
CA HIS A 87 -14.54 19.26 3.35
C HIS A 87 -14.12 17.95 4.01
N ALA A 88 -14.81 16.85 3.69
CA ALA A 88 -14.47 15.54 4.23
C ALA A 88 -13.07 15.09 3.80
N PHE A 89 -12.68 15.40 2.56
CA PHE A 89 -11.36 15.09 2.05
C PHE A 89 -10.23 15.68 2.90
N ARG A 90 -10.38 16.94 3.35
CA ARG A 90 -9.42 17.62 4.23
C ARG A 90 -9.52 17.15 5.68
N ASN A 91 -10.74 16.94 6.19
CA ASN A 91 -10.91 16.41 7.56
C ASN A 91 -10.29 15.03 7.74
N CYS A 92 -10.33 14.18 6.71
CA CYS A 92 -9.63 12.90 6.70
C CYS A 92 -8.11 13.03 6.42
N GLY A 93 -7.59 14.24 6.20
CA GLY A 93 -6.18 14.52 5.97
C GLY A 93 -5.64 14.10 4.60
N PHE A 94 -6.50 13.73 3.63
CA PHE A 94 -6.06 13.21 2.32
C PHE A 94 -5.37 14.27 1.44
N ASP A 95 -5.55 15.55 1.76
CA ASP A 95 -4.85 16.68 1.14
C ASP A 95 -3.37 16.75 1.55
N ALA A 96 -3.05 16.22 2.73
CA ALA A 96 -1.71 16.11 3.28
C ALA A 96 -1.26 14.64 3.41
N MET A 97 -1.42 13.84 2.36
CA MET A 97 -0.91 12.45 2.29
C MET A 97 0.05 12.18 1.13
N GLY A 98 1.01 11.27 1.37
CA GLY A 98 2.00 10.81 0.39
C GLY A 98 2.97 11.91 -0.04
N GLU A 99 3.43 11.87 -1.29
CA GLU A 99 4.38 12.85 -1.86
C GLU A 99 3.90 14.30 -1.76
N ARG A 100 2.59 14.54 -1.61
CA ARG A 100 2.06 15.90 -1.41
C ARG A 100 2.47 16.51 -0.07
N VAL A 101 2.73 15.70 0.96
CA VAL A 101 3.25 16.18 2.24
C VAL A 101 4.61 16.83 2.04
N LEU A 102 5.43 16.35 1.09
CA LEU A 102 6.73 16.96 0.76
C LEU A 102 6.59 18.41 0.29
N LYS A 103 5.42 18.89 -0.12
CA LYS A 103 5.22 20.30 -0.47
C LYS A 103 5.25 21.24 0.74
N LEU A 104 5.03 20.70 1.95
CA LEU A 104 5.10 21.45 3.21
C LEU A 104 6.55 21.69 3.67
N TRP A 105 7.52 21.07 3.01
CA TRP A 105 8.92 21.06 3.44
C TRP A 105 9.80 21.82 2.46
N THR A 106 10.70 22.66 2.98
CA THR A 106 11.74 23.30 2.17
C THR A 106 12.78 22.28 1.71
N PRO A 107 13.56 22.56 0.65
CA PRO A 107 14.65 21.68 0.22
C PRO A 107 15.64 21.34 1.36
N GLU A 108 15.95 22.32 2.21
CA GLU A 108 16.86 22.16 3.35
C GLU A 108 16.27 21.20 4.38
N ASP A 109 14.97 21.33 4.70
CA ASP A 109 14.33 20.45 5.66
C ASP A 109 14.14 19.03 5.11
N LYS A 110 13.86 18.89 3.81
CA LYS A 110 13.84 17.56 3.15
C LYS A 110 15.18 16.86 3.27
N LYS A 111 16.29 17.60 3.13
CA LYS A 111 17.64 17.05 3.31
C LYS A 111 17.83 16.57 4.75
N LYS A 112 17.44 17.36 5.75
CA LYS A 112 17.50 16.95 7.17
C LYS A 112 16.66 15.69 7.43
N LEU A 113 15.44 15.63 6.91
CA LEU A 113 14.59 14.44 7.02
C LEU A 113 15.26 13.21 6.41
N ALA A 114 15.83 13.34 5.21
CA ALA A 114 16.57 12.25 4.56
C ALA A 114 17.80 11.82 5.37
N ASP A 115 18.50 12.75 6.02
CA ASP A 115 19.64 12.42 6.88
C ASP A 115 19.19 11.72 8.17
N ILE A 116 18.04 12.10 8.74
CA ILE A 116 17.43 11.38 9.86
C ILE A 116 17.01 9.97 9.45
N GLU A 117 16.40 9.78 8.26
CA GLU A 117 16.02 8.46 7.76
C GLU A 117 17.21 7.49 7.68
N LYS A 118 18.40 7.99 7.34
CA LYS A 118 19.64 7.18 7.30
C LYS A 118 20.13 6.77 8.68
N LEU A 119 19.87 7.58 9.70
CA LEU A 119 20.25 7.28 11.09
C LEU A 119 19.32 6.24 11.73
N VAL A 120 18.10 6.07 11.20
CA VAL A 120 17.08 5.19 11.76
C VAL A 120 17.23 3.77 11.20
N PRO A 121 17.58 2.75 12.01
CA PRO A 121 17.85 1.39 11.56
C PRO A 121 16.64 0.67 10.99
N GLN A 122 16.84 -0.16 9.95
CA GLN A 122 15.91 -1.14 9.34
C GLN A 122 14.61 -1.38 10.13
N ASN A 123 14.84 -2.00 11.28
CA ASN A 123 13.86 -2.69 12.09
C ASN A 123 13.33 -1.86 13.26
N ASN A 124 13.87 -0.65 13.46
CA ASN A 124 13.46 0.24 14.55
C ASN A 124 13.06 1.61 13.99
N HIS A 125 11.80 1.74 13.61
CA HIS A 125 11.22 2.96 13.06
C HIS A 125 10.83 3.99 14.15
N GLU A 126 10.74 3.56 15.41
CA GLU A 126 10.30 4.37 16.55
C GLU A 126 11.29 5.49 16.89
N ASP A 127 12.56 5.28 16.59
CA ASP A 127 13.63 6.25 16.83
C ASP A 127 13.52 7.52 15.98
N PHE A 128 12.78 7.48 14.86
CA PHE A 128 12.64 8.61 13.94
C PHE A 128 12.10 9.85 14.64
N MET A 129 10.95 9.73 15.32
CA MET A 129 10.30 10.89 15.94
C MET A 129 11.17 11.49 17.04
N ARG A 130 11.85 10.65 17.83
CA ARG A 130 12.78 11.08 18.88
C ARG A 130 13.95 11.90 18.32
N ILE A 131 14.53 11.49 17.19
CA ILE A 131 15.65 12.20 16.56
C ILE A 131 15.14 13.49 15.91
N ALA A 132 14.04 13.41 15.18
CA ALA A 132 13.51 14.55 14.44
C ALA A 132 13.04 15.69 15.35
N LEU A 133 12.38 15.39 16.47
CA LEU A 133 11.96 16.41 17.44
C LEU A 133 13.14 17.17 18.08
N LYS A 134 14.36 16.60 18.09
CA LYS A 134 15.57 17.30 18.55
C LYS A 134 16.15 18.25 17.51
N GLN A 135 15.88 18.02 16.22
CA GLN A 135 16.48 18.77 15.11
C GLN A 135 15.55 19.85 14.54
N PHE A 136 14.24 19.73 14.77
CA PHE A 136 13.22 20.66 14.29
C PHE A 136 12.67 21.53 15.43
N LYS A 137 12.20 22.73 15.09
CA LYS A 137 11.51 23.62 16.03
C LYS A 137 10.19 23.00 16.49
N SER A 138 9.75 23.32 17.70
CA SER A 138 8.48 22.82 18.26
C SER A 138 7.25 23.11 17.39
N GLU A 139 7.23 24.26 16.70
CA GLU A 139 6.18 24.64 15.74
C GLU A 139 6.00 23.62 14.60
N ARG A 140 7.03 22.83 14.29
CA ARG A 140 7.02 21.82 13.22
C ARG A 140 6.58 20.44 13.68
N THR A 141 6.20 20.26 14.95
CA THR A 141 5.80 18.97 15.51
C THR A 141 4.63 18.33 14.74
N MET A 142 3.63 19.13 14.37
CA MET A 142 2.48 18.63 13.61
C MET A 142 2.84 18.25 12.17
N ASP A 143 3.67 19.04 11.50
CA ASP A 143 4.15 18.71 10.16
C ASP A 143 5.02 17.46 10.18
N LEU A 144 5.84 17.30 11.22
CA LEU A 144 6.67 16.13 11.43
C LEU A 144 5.82 14.87 11.66
N ALA A 145 4.73 14.97 12.44
CA ALA A 145 3.78 13.88 12.59
C ALA A 145 3.15 13.49 11.25
N LYS A 146 2.73 14.48 10.44
CA LYS A 146 2.22 14.23 9.08
C LYS A 146 3.27 13.53 8.20
N TYR A 147 4.53 13.97 8.25
CA TYR A 147 5.62 13.31 7.51
C TYR A 147 5.82 11.86 7.96
N TYR A 148 5.84 11.63 9.28
CA TYR A 148 6.06 10.32 9.86
C TYR A 148 4.99 9.31 9.40
N TYR A 149 3.72 9.63 9.61
CA TYR A 149 2.62 8.72 9.30
C TYR A 149 2.32 8.60 7.81
N ASN A 150 2.52 9.67 7.02
CA ASN A 150 2.10 9.68 5.61
C ASN A 150 3.22 9.43 4.60
N ILE A 151 4.49 9.47 5.01
CA ILE A 151 5.65 9.20 4.15
C ILE A 151 6.55 8.15 4.76
N PHE A 152 7.16 8.45 5.90
CA PHE A 152 8.25 7.65 6.45
C PHE A 152 7.80 6.22 6.78
N LEU A 153 6.74 6.09 7.58
CA LEU A 153 6.25 4.80 8.05
C LEU A 153 5.72 3.93 6.89
N PRO A 154 4.86 4.42 5.97
CA PRO A 154 4.44 3.64 4.80
C PRO A 154 5.60 3.20 3.91
N LYS A 155 6.58 4.09 3.66
CA LYS A 155 7.79 3.78 2.88
C LYS A 155 8.62 2.69 3.56
N ARG A 156 8.71 2.73 4.89
CA ARG A 156 9.44 1.76 5.69
C ARG A 156 8.79 0.38 5.65
N LEU A 157 7.49 0.33 5.91
CA LEU A 157 6.68 -0.90 5.86
C LEU A 157 6.72 -1.53 4.46
N ALA A 158 6.56 -0.72 3.39
CA ALA A 158 6.65 -1.21 2.02
C ALA A 158 8.05 -1.78 1.67
N SER A 159 9.11 -1.26 2.28
CA SER A 159 10.47 -1.76 2.07
C SER A 159 10.70 -3.07 2.83
N LEU A 160 10.21 -3.18 4.06
CA LEU A 160 10.24 -4.43 4.84
C LEU A 160 9.44 -5.54 4.15
N ASN A 161 8.20 -5.26 3.74
CA ASN A 161 7.36 -6.24 3.05
C ASN A 161 7.99 -6.74 1.75
N ARG A 162 8.66 -5.85 1.00
CA ARG A 162 9.39 -6.25 -0.21
C ARG A 162 10.62 -7.10 0.10
N ALA A 163 11.39 -6.75 1.13
CA ALA A 163 12.55 -7.52 1.56
C ALA A 163 12.16 -8.93 2.06
N GLU A 164 11.08 -9.02 2.84
CA GLU A 164 10.52 -10.29 3.30
C GLU A 164 10.04 -11.15 2.12
N ALA A 165 9.32 -10.56 1.17
CA ALA A 165 8.90 -11.26 -0.04
C ALA A 165 10.09 -11.77 -0.87
N THR A 166 11.17 -10.99 -1.01
CA THR A 166 12.38 -11.46 -1.70
C THR A 166 13.07 -12.58 -0.95
N ASN A 167 13.13 -12.52 0.38
CA ASN A 167 13.72 -13.56 1.20
C ASN A 167 12.92 -14.87 1.13
N ALA A 168 11.58 -14.78 1.09
CA ALA A 168 10.71 -15.94 0.92
C ALA A 168 10.87 -16.63 -0.45
N ILE A 169 11.08 -15.85 -1.52
CA ILE A 169 11.34 -16.40 -2.87
C ILE A 169 12.71 -17.09 -2.93
N ASN A 170 13.74 -16.51 -2.32
CA ASN A 170 15.09 -17.08 -2.30
C ASN A 170 15.24 -18.28 -1.35
N ALA A 171 14.25 -18.53 -0.48
CA ALA A 171 14.24 -19.65 0.47
C ALA A 171 13.41 -20.84 -0.03
N ILE A 172 12.84 -20.78 -1.23
CA ILE A 172 12.34 -21.96 -1.93
C ILE A 172 13.57 -22.76 -2.32
N PRO A 173 13.80 -23.97 -1.78
CA PRO A 173 14.90 -24.81 -2.23
C PRO A 173 14.67 -25.06 -3.73
N ASP A 174 15.69 -24.79 -4.55
CA ASP A 174 15.75 -25.35 -5.89
C ASP A 174 15.73 -26.87 -5.71
N ASP A 175 14.53 -27.45 -5.85
CA ASP A 175 14.36 -28.89 -6.00
C ASP A 175 14.97 -29.25 -7.36
N GLU A 176 16.28 -29.44 -7.35
CA GLU A 176 17.03 -30.03 -8.44
C GLU A 176 16.50 -31.45 -8.64
N GLY A 177 15.49 -31.55 -9.50
CA GLY A 177 15.14 -32.80 -10.14
C GLY A 177 16.33 -33.27 -10.96
N ASN A 178 16.93 -34.39 -10.56
CA ASN A 178 17.74 -35.20 -11.46
C ASN A 178 17.57 -36.71 -11.19
N ASP A 179 16.84 -37.33 -12.12
CA ASP A 179 16.98 -38.63 -12.75
C ASP A 179 17.09 -39.94 -11.94
N GLN A 180 16.15 -40.86 -12.21
CA GLN A 180 16.42 -42.06 -13.03
C GLN A 180 15.12 -42.82 -13.42
N ASP A 181 14.91 -42.92 -14.73
CA ASP A 181 14.50 -44.07 -15.56
C ASP A 181 13.70 -45.23 -14.93
N ASP A 182 12.52 -45.57 -15.48
CA ASP A 182 12.39 -46.70 -16.43
C ASP A 182 10.96 -46.86 -17.02
N ASP A 183 10.98 -47.20 -18.31
CA ASP A 183 10.07 -47.98 -19.15
C ASP A 183 8.61 -47.61 -19.54
N ASN A 184 8.47 -47.48 -20.87
CA ASN A 184 7.38 -47.87 -21.80
C ASN A 184 5.92 -47.44 -21.57
N ASP A 185 5.36 -46.66 -22.51
CA ASP A 185 4.48 -47.23 -23.55
C ASP A 185 4.20 -46.22 -24.69
N VAL A 186 4.02 -46.78 -25.87
CA VAL A 186 3.86 -46.23 -27.21
C VAL A 186 2.47 -45.59 -27.39
N HIS A 187 2.40 -44.40 -28.01
CA HIS A 187 1.59 -44.17 -29.23
C HIS A 187 1.56 -42.70 -29.71
N ARG A 188 2.16 -42.49 -30.90
CA ARG A 188 1.52 -41.96 -32.13
C ARG A 188 0.74 -40.64 -32.03
N SER A 189 1.27 -39.56 -32.64
CA SER A 189 0.72 -38.95 -33.88
C SER A 189 1.35 -37.60 -34.28
N LYS A 190 1.99 -37.61 -35.46
CA LYS A 190 1.99 -36.61 -36.55
C LYS A 190 2.37 -35.13 -36.29
N GLU A 191 3.55 -34.82 -36.83
CA GLU A 191 4.00 -33.54 -37.38
C GLU A 191 2.91 -32.70 -38.07
N LYS A 192 2.92 -31.38 -37.78
CA LYS A 192 2.71 -30.34 -38.78
C LYS A 192 3.62 -29.14 -38.50
N ASN A 193 4.78 -29.14 -39.17
CA ASN A 193 5.65 -27.98 -39.34
C ASN A 193 4.93 -26.89 -40.17
N LYS A 194 4.85 -25.66 -39.65
CA LYS A 194 4.57 -24.45 -40.43
C LYS A 194 5.81 -23.58 -40.42
N GLY A 195 6.58 -23.64 -41.51
CA GLY A 195 7.69 -22.74 -41.76
C GLY A 195 7.18 -21.35 -42.15
N TYR A 196 7.73 -20.32 -41.50
CA TYR A 196 7.71 -18.95 -42.01
C TYR A 196 9.11 -18.60 -42.50
N ARG A 197 9.25 -18.51 -43.81
CA ARG A 197 10.48 -18.14 -44.52
C ARG A 197 10.53 -16.63 -44.65
N SER A 198 11.34 -15.98 -43.81
CA SER A 198 11.64 -14.55 -43.92
C SER A 198 12.48 -14.28 -45.17
N SER A 199 11.99 -13.41 -46.06
CA SER A 199 12.77 -12.82 -47.15
C SER A 199 12.73 -11.31 -47.03
N SER A 200 13.84 -10.68 -46.66
CA SER A 200 14.19 -9.33 -47.10
C SER A 200 15.61 -8.99 -46.65
N LYS A 201 16.48 -8.77 -47.64
CA LYS A 201 17.52 -7.72 -47.73
C LYS A 201 18.72 -8.22 -48.51
N ARG A 202 18.86 -7.75 -49.75
CA ARG A 202 20.18 -7.57 -50.37
C ARG A 202 20.18 -6.30 -51.20
N SER A 203 21.01 -5.35 -50.76
CA SER A 203 21.49 -4.19 -51.51
C SER A 203 22.96 -4.42 -51.86
N ARG A 204 23.44 -3.66 -52.85
CA ARG A 204 24.72 -3.69 -53.60
C ARG A 204 24.59 -4.50 -54.89
N LYS A 205 24.82 -3.93 -56.07
CA LYS A 205 25.75 -2.86 -56.45
C LYS A 205 25.16 -2.06 -57.61
#